data_AF-A0A2E7K216-F1
#
_entry.id   AF-A0A2E7K216-F1
#
_cell.length_a   1.000
_cell.length_b   1.000
_cell.length_c   1.000
_cell.angle_alpha   90.00
_cell.angle_beta   90.00
_cell.angle_gamma   90.00
#
_symmetry.space_group_name_H-M   'P 1'
#
loop_
_entity.id
_entity.type
_entity.pdbx_description
1 polymer ?
#
loop_
_entity_poly.entity_id
_entity_poly.type
_entity_poly.pdbx_seq_one_letter_code
_entity_poly.pdbx_strand_id
1 'polypeptide(L)'
;MLGSYLSKFSVMGINARNSDYIFPNNKRRLYPLVDDKLQTKQLAEDAGIQVPELYGVIEFQSQAKHIAELAAPHKEFALKPAQGSGGGGIIVVRDIVDSGFVKSNGTIISHADMRYHVSNILSGMYSLGGVADKAIVEYAVKFDPVFDNITYQGVPDVRIIVYRGVPAMAMLRLPTRASEGKANLHKGGLGVGVTMADGVTHSAVQFNKYVTHHPETRQSLMGHTIPHWRNMLEMAATFYDVTGLGYLGVDLVLDKDKGPMLLELNARPGISIQIANQTGLLERTHKIDAHLQNLHTLEEKVAFCQDAFN
;
A
#
# COMPACT_ATOMS: atom_id res chain seq x y z
N MET A 1 -28.38 -9.55 -16.85
CA MET A 1 -27.41 -9.86 -17.94
C MET A 1 -25.96 -9.63 -17.53
N LEU A 2 -25.57 -8.53 -16.88
CA LEU A 2 -24.17 -8.32 -16.41
C LEU A 2 -23.67 -9.37 -15.40
N GLY A 3 -24.52 -9.85 -14.49
CA GLY A 3 -24.14 -10.85 -13.48
C GLY A 3 -23.69 -12.21 -14.05
N SER A 4 -24.26 -12.65 -15.18
CA SER A 4 -23.88 -13.92 -15.82
C SER A 4 -22.59 -13.85 -16.65
N TYR A 5 -22.16 -12.63 -17.04
CA TYR A 5 -20.87 -12.44 -17.70
C TYR A 5 -19.73 -12.37 -16.67
N LEU A 6 -19.96 -11.77 -15.50
CA LEU A 6 -18.98 -11.72 -14.42
C LEU A 6 -18.69 -13.11 -13.84
N SER A 7 -19.71 -13.99 -13.72
CA SER A 7 -19.51 -15.36 -13.26
C SER A 7 -18.67 -16.20 -14.23
N LYS A 8 -18.78 -15.94 -15.55
CA LYS A 8 -17.99 -16.64 -16.58
C LYS A 8 -16.48 -16.37 -16.47
N PHE A 9 -16.10 -15.19 -15.98
CA PHE A 9 -14.70 -14.79 -15.78
C PHE A 9 -14.30 -14.79 -14.29
N SER A 10 -15.13 -15.36 -13.41
CA SER A 10 -14.90 -15.43 -11.96
C SER A 10 -14.60 -14.06 -11.32
N VAL A 11 -15.12 -12.97 -11.89
CA VAL A 11 -14.85 -11.60 -11.43
C VAL A 11 -15.70 -11.29 -10.20
N MET A 12 -15.03 -10.96 -9.11
CA MET A 12 -15.64 -10.51 -7.87
C MET A 12 -16.15 -9.07 -8.01
N GLY A 13 -17.43 -8.85 -7.75
CA GLY A 13 -18.01 -7.50 -7.66
C GLY A 13 -17.85 -6.87 -6.26
N ILE A 14 -17.96 -5.54 -6.16
CA ILE A 14 -17.82 -4.81 -4.89
C ILE A 14 -18.81 -5.30 -3.83
N ASN A 15 -20.05 -5.59 -4.22
CA ASN A 15 -21.08 -6.07 -3.29
C ASN A 15 -20.73 -7.46 -2.75
N ALA A 16 -20.39 -8.41 -3.64
CA ALA A 16 -19.96 -9.76 -3.25
C ALA A 16 -18.71 -9.72 -2.36
N ARG A 17 -17.71 -8.90 -2.71
CA ARG A 17 -16.54 -8.67 -1.83
C ARG A 17 -16.97 -8.26 -0.42
N ASN A 18 -17.89 -7.30 -0.31
CA ASN A 18 -18.32 -6.81 0.99
C ASN A 18 -19.11 -7.87 1.76
N SER A 19 -20.15 -8.46 1.15
CA SER A 19 -21.07 -9.39 1.81
C SER A 19 -20.45 -10.74 2.13
N ASP A 20 -19.65 -11.28 1.21
CA ASP A 20 -19.24 -12.68 1.26
C ASP A 20 -17.82 -12.84 1.82
N TYR A 21 -16.98 -11.81 1.69
CA TYR A 21 -15.57 -11.86 2.07
C TYR A 21 -15.24 -10.93 3.24
N ILE A 22 -15.55 -9.63 3.15
CA ILE A 22 -15.16 -8.68 4.20
C ILE A 22 -16.02 -8.86 5.45
N PHE A 23 -17.36 -8.72 5.37
CA PHE A 23 -18.20 -8.72 6.57
C PHE A 23 -18.12 -10.03 7.38
N PRO A 24 -18.05 -11.23 6.76
CA PRO A 24 -17.93 -12.48 7.51
C PRO A 24 -16.55 -12.69 8.12
N ASN A 25 -15.48 -12.19 7.48
CA ASN A 25 -14.10 -12.50 7.88
C ASN A 25 -13.36 -11.35 8.58
N ASN A 26 -13.89 -10.12 8.54
CA ASN A 26 -13.30 -8.92 9.15
C ASN A 26 -14.25 -8.36 10.22
N LYS A 27 -14.05 -8.74 11.48
CA LYS A 27 -14.84 -8.18 12.60
C LYS A 27 -14.57 -6.68 12.71
N ARG A 28 -15.62 -5.84 12.66
CA ARG A 28 -15.49 -4.36 12.68
C ARG A 28 -14.64 -3.81 13.84
N ARG A 29 -14.66 -4.47 15.00
CA ARG A 29 -13.84 -4.10 16.16
C ARG A 29 -12.32 -4.15 15.91
N LEU A 30 -11.90 -4.84 14.85
CA LEU A 30 -10.50 -5.00 14.45
C LEU A 30 -10.08 -4.00 13.36
N TYR A 31 -10.99 -3.20 12.82
CA TYR A 31 -10.64 -2.21 11.79
C TYR A 31 -9.64 -1.15 12.26
N PRO A 32 -9.70 -0.66 13.52
CA PRO A 32 -8.69 0.27 14.03
C PRO A 32 -7.25 -0.23 13.88
N LEU A 33 -7.04 -1.55 13.93
CA LEU A 33 -5.71 -2.16 13.78
C LEU A 33 -5.01 -1.80 12.46
N VAL A 34 -5.80 -1.53 11.42
CA VAL A 34 -5.32 -1.25 10.06
C VAL A 34 -5.72 0.13 9.53
N ASP A 35 -6.73 0.79 10.13
CA ASP A 35 -7.12 2.15 9.79
C ASP A 35 -6.18 3.19 10.46
N ASP A 36 -5.51 2.85 11.58
CA ASP A 36 -4.49 3.67 12.24
C ASP A 36 -3.07 3.15 11.94
N LYS A 37 -2.27 3.98 11.24
CA LYS A 37 -0.90 3.65 10.85
C LYS A 37 0.05 3.44 12.03
N LEU A 38 -0.18 4.07 13.19
CA LEU A 38 0.64 3.83 14.38
C LEU A 38 0.37 2.44 14.95
N GLN A 39 -0.90 2.05 15.05
CA GLN A 39 -1.28 0.72 15.51
C GLN A 39 -0.81 -0.36 14.53
N THR A 40 -0.96 -0.12 13.23
CA THR A 40 -0.45 -1.01 12.17
C THR A 40 1.07 -1.18 12.30
N LYS A 41 1.80 -0.10 12.55
CA LYS A 41 3.26 -0.14 12.68
C LYS A 41 3.69 -0.98 13.88
N GLN A 42 3.10 -0.75 15.05
CA GLN A 42 3.39 -1.53 16.25
C GLN A 42 3.14 -3.03 16.02
N LEU A 43 2.00 -3.38 15.41
CA LEU A 43 1.67 -4.77 15.08
C LEU A 43 2.68 -5.41 14.13
N ALA A 44 3.17 -4.66 13.15
CA ALA A 44 4.18 -5.14 12.23
C ALA A 44 5.54 -5.34 12.93
N GLU A 45 5.96 -4.39 13.76
CA GLU A 45 7.20 -4.47 14.54
C GLU A 45 7.18 -5.66 15.52
N ASP A 46 6.07 -5.87 16.22
CA ASP A 46 5.87 -7.02 17.12
C ASP A 46 5.95 -8.37 16.38
N ALA A 47 5.59 -8.38 15.09
CA ALA A 47 5.68 -9.54 14.22
C ALA A 47 7.03 -9.68 13.50
N GLY A 48 8.00 -8.80 13.79
CA GLY A 48 9.30 -8.76 13.12
C GLY A 48 9.23 -8.30 11.66
N ILE A 49 8.13 -7.67 11.25
CA ILE A 49 7.94 -7.14 9.90
C ILE A 49 8.46 -5.72 9.84
N GLN A 50 9.29 -5.47 8.82
CA GLN A 50 9.93 -4.18 8.64
C GLN A 50 8.97 -3.09 8.21
N VAL A 51 9.10 -1.91 8.81
CA VAL A 51 8.29 -0.71 8.59
C VAL A 51 9.20 0.52 8.52
N PRO A 52 8.76 1.64 7.91
CA PRO A 52 9.50 2.90 7.99
C PRO A 52 9.73 3.29 9.45
N GLU A 53 10.96 3.59 9.82
CA GLU A 53 11.31 3.92 11.20
C GLU A 53 10.55 5.17 11.66
N LEU A 54 9.89 5.09 12.82
CA LEU A 54 9.15 6.20 13.40
C LEU A 54 10.13 7.15 14.10
N TYR A 55 10.20 8.41 13.63
CA TYR A 55 11.02 9.43 14.27
C TYR A 55 10.25 10.19 15.35
N GLY A 56 8.94 10.33 15.20
CA GLY A 56 8.11 10.96 16.21
C GLY A 56 6.64 11.06 15.84
N VAL A 57 5.84 11.42 16.83
CA VAL A 57 4.39 11.63 16.71
C VAL A 57 4.04 12.98 17.32
N ILE A 58 3.21 13.75 16.63
CA ILE A 58 2.60 14.97 17.12
C ILE A 58 1.11 14.67 17.33
N GLU A 59 0.65 14.79 18.56
CA GLU A 59 -0.72 14.45 18.98
C GLU A 59 -1.54 15.70 19.32
N PHE A 60 -0.89 16.76 19.75
CA PHE A 60 -1.55 17.98 20.22
C PHE A 60 -1.11 19.22 19.45
N GLN A 61 -2.01 20.18 19.29
CA GLN A 61 -1.74 21.45 18.60
C GLN A 61 -0.54 22.20 19.21
N SER A 62 -0.36 22.12 20.54
CA SER A 62 0.76 22.72 21.25
C SER A 62 2.12 22.13 20.85
N GLN A 63 2.16 20.90 20.32
CA GLN A 63 3.36 20.20 19.89
C GLN A 63 3.72 20.49 18.42
N ALA A 64 2.81 21.07 17.62
CA ALA A 64 3.05 21.33 16.20
C ALA A 64 4.31 22.17 15.95
N LYS A 65 4.67 23.04 16.90
CA LYS A 65 5.90 23.84 16.87
C LYS A 65 7.20 23.02 16.93
N HIS A 66 7.16 21.81 17.48
CA HIS A 66 8.33 20.93 17.63
C HIS A 66 8.65 20.12 16.37
N ILE A 67 7.90 20.27 15.26
CA ILE A 67 8.17 19.55 14.02
C ILE A 67 9.62 19.72 13.53
N ALA A 68 10.18 20.92 13.68
CA ALA A 68 11.56 21.20 13.31
C ALA A 68 12.56 20.46 14.20
N GLU A 69 12.28 20.34 15.50
CA GLU A 69 13.12 19.62 16.47
C GLU A 69 13.07 18.11 16.23
N LEU A 70 11.88 17.55 15.98
CA LEU A 70 11.69 16.14 15.62
C LEU A 70 12.38 15.78 14.30
N ALA A 71 12.39 16.71 13.35
CA ALA A 71 13.03 16.52 12.05
C ALA A 71 14.53 16.82 12.04
N ALA A 72 15.05 17.63 12.96
CA ALA A 72 16.45 18.09 12.94
C ALA A 72 17.50 16.97 12.85
N PRO A 73 17.34 15.79 13.51
CA PRO A 73 18.28 14.68 13.36
C PRO A 73 18.22 14.02 11.97
N HIS A 74 17.17 14.26 11.18
CA HIS A 74 16.85 13.55 9.95
C HIS A 74 16.68 14.53 8.78
N LYS A 75 17.68 14.61 7.89
CA LYS A 75 17.59 15.44 6.67
C LYS A 75 16.42 15.05 5.75
N GLU A 76 16.02 13.79 5.77
CA GLU A 76 14.93 13.23 4.97
C GLU A 76 13.89 12.56 5.87
N PHE A 77 12.62 12.89 5.67
CA PHE A 77 11.51 12.29 6.41
C PHE A 77 10.19 12.42 5.64
N ALA A 78 9.22 11.56 5.96
CA ALA A 78 7.85 11.68 5.53
C ALA A 78 6.98 12.14 6.71
N LEU A 79 6.23 13.24 6.50
CA LEU A 79 5.18 13.70 7.39
C LEU A 79 3.84 13.22 6.84
N LYS A 80 3.04 12.50 7.64
CA LYS A 80 1.73 12.00 7.21
C LYS A 80 0.70 11.92 8.34
N PRO A 81 -0.60 12.03 8.05
CA PRO A 81 -1.68 11.70 8.99
C PRO A 81 -1.70 10.20 9.34
N ALA A 82 -1.95 9.87 10.60
CA ALA A 82 -2.06 8.48 11.05
C ALA A 82 -3.28 7.77 10.43
N GLN A 83 -4.43 8.45 10.35
CA GLN A 83 -5.68 7.91 9.78
C GLN A 83 -6.03 8.50 8.40
N GLY A 84 -5.08 9.14 7.73
CA GLY A 84 -5.34 9.75 6.43
C GLY A 84 -5.59 8.76 5.31
N SER A 85 -6.34 9.22 4.30
CA SER A 85 -6.77 8.42 3.15
C SER A 85 -6.28 8.98 1.80
N GLY A 86 -6.08 8.11 0.81
CA GLY A 86 -5.84 8.51 -0.59
C GLY A 86 -4.58 9.33 -0.85
N GLY A 87 -3.60 9.27 0.06
CA GLY A 87 -2.36 10.06 0.00
C GLY A 87 -2.58 11.56 0.25
N GLY A 88 -3.66 11.95 0.94
CA GLY A 88 -3.88 13.31 1.42
C GLY A 88 -3.01 13.60 2.66
N GLY A 89 -2.52 14.83 2.78
CA GLY A 89 -1.74 15.27 3.94
C GLY A 89 -0.30 14.78 4.01
N ILE A 90 0.17 13.98 3.04
CA ILE A 90 1.55 13.49 3.00
C ILE A 90 2.49 14.55 2.42
N ILE A 91 3.56 14.86 3.16
CA ILE A 91 4.69 15.67 2.69
C ILE A 91 5.96 14.83 2.84
N VAL A 92 6.69 14.64 1.75
CA VAL A 92 8.02 14.02 1.78
C VAL A 92 9.07 15.11 1.68
N VAL A 93 9.91 15.21 2.71
CA VAL A 93 11.02 16.14 2.82
C VAL A 93 12.31 15.44 2.44
N ARG A 94 13.12 16.09 1.60
CA ARG A 94 14.42 15.60 1.10
C ARG A 94 15.60 16.37 1.66
N ASP A 95 15.38 17.57 2.17
CA ASP A 95 16.42 18.35 2.82
C ASP A 95 15.80 19.41 3.76
N ILE A 96 16.62 19.96 4.66
CA ILE A 96 16.24 21.04 5.57
C ILE A 96 17.21 22.20 5.35
N VAL A 97 16.67 23.39 5.09
CA VAL A 97 17.41 24.63 4.88
C VAL A 97 16.90 25.70 5.83
N ASP A 98 17.63 26.81 5.99
CA ASP A 98 17.25 27.88 6.93
C ASP A 98 15.85 28.45 6.68
N SER A 99 15.39 28.45 5.42
CA SER A 99 14.06 28.95 5.04
C SER A 99 12.92 27.94 5.27
N GLY A 100 13.23 26.66 5.54
CA GLY A 100 12.25 25.61 5.78
C GLY A 100 12.65 24.23 5.26
N PHE A 101 11.67 23.49 4.75
CA PHE A 101 11.84 22.10 4.34
C PHE A 101 11.75 21.96 2.83
N VAL A 102 12.74 21.32 2.21
CA VAL A 102 12.74 21.04 0.76
C VAL A 102 11.91 19.80 0.50
N LYS A 103 10.79 19.95 -0.22
CA LYS A 103 9.93 18.81 -0.59
C LYS A 103 10.54 17.99 -1.73
N SER A 104 10.04 16.78 -1.92
CA SER A 104 10.45 15.87 -3.00
C SER A 104 10.32 16.44 -4.42
N ASN A 105 9.47 17.45 -4.63
CA ASN A 105 9.32 18.15 -5.91
C ASN A 105 10.26 19.37 -6.06
N GLY A 106 11.20 19.57 -5.14
CA GLY A 106 12.17 20.67 -5.14
C GLY A 106 11.64 21.99 -4.56
N THR A 107 10.34 22.11 -4.26
CA THR A 107 9.79 23.34 -3.66
C THR A 107 9.99 23.37 -2.15
N ILE A 108 10.24 24.56 -1.60
CA ILE A 108 10.42 24.76 -0.15
C ILE A 108 9.06 25.04 0.49
N ILE A 109 8.78 24.38 1.61
CA ILE A 109 7.69 24.75 2.53
C ILE A 109 8.29 25.44 3.75
N SER A 110 7.81 26.64 4.07
CA SER A 110 8.35 27.41 5.20
C SER A 110 8.09 26.70 6.53
N HIS A 111 8.84 27.04 7.57
CA HIS A 111 8.56 26.52 8.92
C HIS A 111 7.14 26.85 9.40
N ALA A 112 6.61 28.03 9.04
CA ALA A 112 5.25 28.42 9.40
C ALA A 112 4.20 27.58 8.67
N ASP A 113 4.37 27.37 7.37
CA ASP A 113 3.45 26.57 6.55
C ASP A 113 3.50 25.09 6.94
N MET A 114 4.68 24.57 7.30
CA MET A 114 4.81 23.20 7.81
C MET A 114 4.03 23.03 9.12
N ARG A 115 4.14 23.99 10.05
CA ARG A 115 3.34 23.96 11.29
C ARG A 115 1.84 24.05 11.00
N TYR A 116 1.43 24.92 10.08
CA TYR A 116 0.04 25.02 9.66
C TYR A 116 -0.47 23.72 9.04
N HIS A 117 0.34 23.05 8.23
CA HIS A 117 0.03 21.74 7.65
C HIS A 117 -0.15 20.67 8.73
N VAL A 118 0.72 20.64 9.74
CA VAL A 118 0.57 19.76 10.91
C VAL A 118 -0.74 20.07 11.64
N SER A 119 -1.08 21.35 11.86
CA SER A 119 -2.36 21.73 12.47
C SER A 119 -3.58 21.26 11.67
N ASN A 120 -3.50 21.23 10.33
CA ASN A 120 -4.54 20.68 9.46
C ASN A 120 -4.65 19.16 9.56
N ILE A 121 -3.52 18.45 9.73
CA ILE A 121 -3.55 17.01 10.04
C ILE A 121 -4.28 16.78 11.35
N LEU A 122 -3.88 17.48 12.42
CA LEU A 122 -4.45 17.32 13.76
C LEU A 122 -5.95 17.65 13.82
N SER A 123 -6.42 18.59 13.01
CA SER A 123 -7.86 18.93 12.92
C SER A 123 -8.69 17.89 12.17
N GLY A 124 -8.07 16.87 11.58
CA GLY A 124 -8.76 15.83 10.82
C GLY A 124 -9.00 16.17 9.36
N MET A 125 -8.39 17.24 8.81
CA MET A 125 -8.64 17.68 7.42
C MET A 125 -8.39 16.57 6.39
N TYR A 126 -7.46 15.65 6.68
CA TYR A 126 -7.07 14.56 5.77
C TYR A 126 -7.62 13.19 6.17
N SER A 127 -8.34 13.12 7.29
CA SER A 127 -8.79 11.88 7.93
C SER A 127 -10.22 11.55 7.50
N LEU A 128 -10.53 10.27 7.41
CA LEU A 128 -11.87 9.81 7.04
C LEU A 128 -12.90 10.31 8.06
N GLY A 129 -13.80 11.20 7.63
CA GLY A 129 -14.87 11.75 8.47
C GLY A 129 -14.49 12.99 9.28
N GLY A 130 -13.32 13.61 9.05
CA GLY A 130 -12.95 14.88 9.69
C GLY A 130 -12.66 14.77 11.20
N VAL A 131 -12.32 13.57 11.68
CA VAL A 131 -12.03 13.31 13.09
C VAL A 131 -10.59 13.73 13.39
N ALA A 132 -10.35 14.25 14.60
CA ALA A 132 -9.01 14.59 15.08
C ALA A 132 -8.03 13.42 14.88
N ASP A 133 -6.82 13.75 14.42
CA ASP A 133 -5.81 12.79 13.99
C ASP A 133 -4.44 13.12 14.63
N LYS A 134 -3.46 12.27 14.36
CA LYS A 134 -2.06 12.44 14.76
C LYS A 134 -1.20 12.63 13.53
N ALA A 135 -0.17 13.46 13.64
CA ALA A 135 0.84 13.59 12.59
C ALA A 135 2.04 12.70 12.91
N ILE A 136 2.41 11.86 11.95
CA ILE A 136 3.52 10.93 12.02
C ILE A 136 4.69 11.52 11.25
N VAL A 137 5.87 11.53 11.88
CA VAL A 137 7.16 11.81 11.24
C VAL A 137 7.93 10.51 11.21
N GLU A 138 8.27 10.03 10.02
CA GLU A 138 8.96 8.74 9.84
C GLU A 138 10.00 8.80 8.73
N TYR A 139 10.82 7.76 8.65
CA TYR A 139 11.76 7.52 7.58
C TYR A 139 11.12 7.67 6.20
N ALA A 140 11.68 8.55 5.37
CA ALA A 140 11.33 8.64 3.97
C ALA A 140 11.96 7.46 3.22
N VAL A 141 11.11 6.52 2.77
CA VAL A 141 11.55 5.35 2.01
C VAL A 141 12.38 5.77 0.80
N LYS A 142 13.53 5.12 0.63
CA LYS A 142 14.47 5.30 -0.49
C LYS A 142 14.26 4.15 -1.45
N PHE A 143 13.48 4.39 -2.50
CA PHE A 143 13.06 3.32 -3.40
C PHE A 143 14.23 2.62 -4.07
N ASP A 144 14.07 1.31 -4.21
CA ASP A 144 14.98 0.49 -4.98
C ASP A 144 14.97 0.93 -6.46
N PRO A 145 16.16 1.18 -7.07
CA PRO A 145 16.28 1.60 -8.46
C PRO A 145 15.68 0.62 -9.49
N VAL A 146 15.34 -0.60 -9.10
CA VAL A 146 14.69 -1.60 -9.98
C VAL A 146 13.45 -1.05 -10.69
N PHE A 147 12.76 -0.07 -10.09
CA PHE A 147 11.57 0.55 -10.67
C PHE A 147 11.82 1.90 -11.36
N ASP A 148 13.04 2.45 -11.34
CA ASP A 148 13.34 3.81 -11.86
C ASP A 148 12.94 3.97 -13.33
N ASN A 149 13.12 2.90 -14.12
CA ASN A 149 12.80 2.91 -15.54
C ASN A 149 11.29 2.89 -15.82
N ILE A 150 10.47 2.51 -14.84
CA ILE A 150 9.02 2.34 -15.00
C ILE A 150 8.18 3.16 -14.03
N THR A 151 8.76 4.16 -13.36
CA THR A 151 8.05 5.04 -12.43
C THR A 151 8.21 6.50 -12.82
N TYR A 152 7.15 7.30 -12.64
CA TYR A 152 7.24 8.76 -12.73
C TYR A 152 6.98 9.37 -11.35
N GLN A 153 8.04 9.83 -10.70
CA GLN A 153 7.99 10.59 -9.43
C GLN A 153 7.19 9.93 -8.29
N GLY A 154 7.79 9.83 -7.11
CA GLY A 154 7.11 9.24 -5.96
C GLY A 154 7.28 7.72 -5.87
N VAL A 155 6.37 7.08 -5.15
CA VAL A 155 6.59 5.76 -4.55
C VAL A 155 5.84 4.68 -5.33
N PRO A 156 6.52 3.77 -6.03
CA PRO A 156 5.88 2.53 -6.45
C PRO A 156 5.66 1.62 -5.25
N ASP A 157 4.54 0.88 -5.24
CA ASP A 157 4.22 -0.06 -4.18
C ASP A 157 3.59 -1.34 -4.75
N VAL A 158 3.77 -2.45 -4.04
CA VAL A 158 3.19 -3.75 -4.37
C VAL A 158 1.99 -3.97 -3.48
N ARG A 159 0.80 -4.01 -4.07
CA ARG A 159 -0.42 -4.40 -3.38
C ARG A 159 -0.64 -5.90 -3.52
N ILE A 160 -0.78 -6.58 -2.39
CA ILE A 160 -1.14 -7.99 -2.29
C ILE A 160 -2.50 -8.10 -1.58
N ILE A 161 -3.46 -8.75 -2.23
CA ILE A 161 -4.71 -9.15 -1.57
C ILE A 161 -4.46 -10.47 -0.85
N VAL A 162 -4.75 -10.51 0.45
CA VAL A 162 -4.65 -11.70 1.29
C VAL A 162 -6.05 -12.13 1.70
N TYR A 163 -6.36 -13.42 1.50
CA TYR A 163 -7.62 -14.02 1.94
C TYR A 163 -7.32 -15.22 2.83
N ARG A 164 -7.78 -15.17 4.09
CA ARG A 164 -7.60 -16.20 5.12
C ARG A 164 -6.14 -16.65 5.28
N GLY A 165 -5.22 -15.70 5.22
CA GLY A 165 -3.77 -15.92 5.35
C GLY A 165 -3.07 -16.36 4.07
N VAL A 166 -3.79 -16.54 2.95
CA VAL A 166 -3.18 -16.89 1.67
C VAL A 166 -3.12 -15.65 0.76
N PRO A 167 -1.94 -15.28 0.23
CA PRO A 167 -1.83 -14.25 -0.80
C PRO A 167 -2.59 -14.70 -2.06
N ALA A 168 -3.67 -14.00 -2.40
CA ALA A 168 -4.57 -14.39 -3.48
C ALA A 168 -4.20 -13.74 -4.81
N MET A 169 -3.75 -12.48 -4.81
CA MET A 169 -3.46 -11.74 -6.04
C MET A 169 -2.58 -10.53 -5.73
N ALA A 170 -1.69 -10.17 -6.65
CA ALA A 170 -0.83 -9.01 -6.49
C ALA A 170 -0.84 -8.08 -7.70
N MET A 171 -0.53 -6.81 -7.47
CA MET A 171 -0.20 -5.84 -8.51
C MET A 171 0.86 -4.87 -8.03
N LEU A 172 1.74 -4.47 -8.94
CA LEU A 172 2.58 -3.30 -8.78
C LEU A 172 1.78 -2.05 -9.15
N ARG A 173 1.79 -1.04 -8.29
CA ARG A 173 1.17 0.26 -8.54
C ARG A 173 2.25 1.27 -8.86
N LEU A 174 2.16 1.90 -10.02
CA LEU A 174 3.16 2.86 -10.48
C LEU A 174 2.58 4.28 -10.52
N PRO A 175 3.27 5.24 -9.88
CA PRO A 175 3.01 6.65 -10.06
C PRO A 175 3.11 7.11 -11.51
N THR A 176 2.22 8.01 -11.90
CA THR A 176 2.24 8.69 -13.20
C THR A 176 2.08 10.19 -12.99
N ARG A 177 2.32 10.97 -14.04
CA ARG A 177 2.02 12.41 -14.01
C ARG A 177 0.54 12.70 -13.76
N ALA A 178 -0.35 11.90 -14.33
CA ALA A 178 -1.80 12.05 -14.13
C ALA A 178 -2.21 11.89 -12.65
N SER A 179 -1.48 11.05 -11.92
CA SER A 179 -1.67 10.82 -10.48
C SER A 179 -0.94 11.79 -9.56
N GLU A 180 -0.27 12.80 -10.12
CA GLU A 180 0.61 13.72 -9.38
C GLU A 180 1.74 12.98 -8.63
N GLY A 181 2.28 11.91 -9.22
CA GLY A 181 3.34 11.12 -8.59
C GLY A 181 2.84 10.21 -7.45
N LYS A 182 1.60 9.73 -7.50
CA LYS A 182 1.01 8.84 -6.48
C LYS A 182 0.65 7.48 -7.07
N ALA A 183 0.95 6.40 -6.36
CA ALA A 183 0.51 5.04 -6.70
C ALA A 183 -0.98 4.79 -6.43
N ASN A 184 -1.84 5.61 -7.05
CA ASN A 184 -3.29 5.59 -6.89
C ASN A 184 -3.97 5.47 -8.25
N LEU A 185 -4.50 4.27 -8.53
CA LEU A 185 -5.20 3.94 -9.78
C LEU A 185 -6.40 4.87 -10.06
N HIS A 186 -7.11 5.33 -9.02
CA HIS A 186 -8.25 6.23 -9.19
C HIS A 186 -7.85 7.64 -9.64
N LYS A 187 -6.61 8.04 -9.32
CA LYS A 187 -6.04 9.32 -9.76
C LYS A 187 -5.25 9.20 -11.06
N GLY A 188 -5.28 8.04 -11.73
CA GLY A 188 -4.55 7.82 -12.98
C GLY A 188 -3.18 7.18 -12.81
N GLY A 189 -2.86 6.63 -11.63
CA GLY A 189 -1.74 5.71 -11.47
C GLY A 189 -1.96 4.43 -12.29
N LEU A 190 -0.88 3.70 -12.56
CA LEU A 190 -0.94 2.42 -13.25
C LEU A 190 -1.13 1.29 -12.23
N GLY A 191 -1.93 0.29 -12.61
CA GLY A 191 -1.89 -1.03 -11.97
C GLY A 191 -1.26 -2.03 -12.93
N VAL A 192 -0.25 -2.75 -12.48
CA VAL A 192 0.47 -3.75 -13.27
C VAL A 192 0.30 -5.11 -12.58
N GLY A 193 -0.34 -6.06 -13.24
CA GLY A 193 -0.53 -7.42 -12.73
C GLY A 193 0.80 -8.13 -12.52
N VAL A 194 0.87 -8.93 -11.46
CA VAL A 194 2.07 -9.64 -11.02
C VAL A 194 1.73 -11.12 -10.85
N THR A 195 2.56 -11.98 -11.44
CA THR A 195 2.42 -13.43 -11.33
C THR A 195 2.82 -13.90 -9.94
N MET A 196 2.02 -14.79 -9.34
CA MET A 196 2.24 -15.20 -7.95
C MET A 196 3.45 -16.13 -7.80
N ALA A 197 3.79 -16.99 -8.77
CA ALA A 197 4.96 -17.86 -8.67
C ALA A 197 6.29 -17.10 -8.53
N ASP A 198 6.51 -16.11 -9.38
CA ASP A 198 7.86 -15.56 -9.64
C ASP A 198 7.95 -14.04 -9.49
N GLY A 199 6.84 -13.34 -9.27
CA GLY A 199 6.83 -11.89 -9.11
C GLY A 199 7.06 -11.13 -10.42
N VAL A 200 6.81 -11.77 -11.56
CA VAL A 200 6.98 -11.15 -12.88
C VAL A 200 5.74 -10.35 -13.28
N THR A 201 5.94 -9.15 -13.83
CA THR A 201 4.84 -8.33 -14.35
C THR A 201 4.35 -8.84 -15.71
N HIS A 202 3.03 -8.93 -15.91
CA HIS A 202 2.46 -9.57 -17.11
C HIS A 202 1.33 -8.82 -17.82
N SER A 203 0.70 -7.85 -17.16
CA SER A 203 -0.30 -6.97 -17.79
C SER A 203 -0.40 -5.64 -17.05
N ALA A 204 -0.90 -4.58 -17.70
CA ALA A 204 -1.03 -3.27 -17.08
C ALA A 204 -2.30 -2.53 -17.51
N VAL A 205 -2.80 -1.70 -16.60
CA VAL A 205 -4.02 -0.93 -16.77
C VAL A 205 -3.83 0.50 -16.27
N GLN A 206 -4.38 1.47 -17.01
CA GLN A 206 -4.56 2.85 -16.59
C GLN A 206 -5.99 3.27 -16.92
N PHE A 207 -6.71 3.91 -16.00
CA PHE A 207 -8.10 4.33 -16.23
C PHE A 207 -9.01 3.20 -16.78
N ASN A 208 -8.84 1.97 -16.26
CA ASN A 208 -9.53 0.76 -16.72
C ASN A 208 -9.29 0.39 -18.21
N LYS A 209 -8.23 0.90 -18.83
CA LYS A 209 -7.79 0.55 -20.18
C LYS A 209 -6.44 -0.14 -20.14
N TYR A 210 -6.28 -1.20 -20.90
CA TYR A 210 -5.00 -1.89 -21.01
C TYR A 210 -3.96 -1.02 -21.68
N VAL A 211 -2.75 -1.05 -21.12
CA VAL A 211 -1.58 -0.35 -21.62
C VAL A 211 -0.38 -1.28 -21.55
N THR A 212 0.60 -1.07 -22.42
CA THR A 212 1.81 -1.91 -22.48
C THR A 212 3.06 -1.17 -22.01
N HIS A 213 3.04 0.17 -22.05
CA HIS A 213 4.18 1.02 -21.72
C HIS A 213 3.78 2.11 -20.73
N HIS A 214 4.75 2.55 -19.93
CA HIS A 214 4.56 3.69 -19.04
C HIS A 214 4.34 4.98 -19.87
N PRO A 215 3.34 5.82 -19.55
CA PRO A 215 3.00 6.99 -20.34
C PRO A 215 4.14 8.02 -20.40
N GLU A 216 4.88 8.20 -19.29
CA GLU A 216 6.03 9.10 -19.23
C GLU A 216 7.36 8.46 -19.67
N THR A 217 7.81 7.35 -19.06
CA THR A 217 9.13 6.76 -19.36
C THR A 217 9.19 6.00 -20.68
N ARG A 218 8.04 5.66 -21.27
CA ARG A 218 7.90 4.84 -22.49
C ARG A 218 8.49 3.43 -22.40
N GLN A 219 8.90 2.99 -21.21
CA GLN A 219 9.40 1.64 -20.99
C GLN A 219 8.25 0.64 -20.94
N SER A 220 8.52 -0.59 -21.40
CA SER A 220 7.59 -1.71 -21.24
C SER A 220 7.27 -1.91 -19.77
N LEU A 221 6.01 -2.21 -19.45
CA LEU A 221 5.57 -2.52 -18.09
C LEU A 221 5.64 -4.04 -17.80
N MET A 222 5.94 -4.87 -18.80
CA MET A 222 5.90 -6.33 -18.74
C MET A 222 7.30 -6.92 -18.60
N GLY A 223 7.40 -8.09 -17.96
CA GLY A 223 8.63 -8.86 -17.85
C GLY A 223 9.59 -8.37 -16.76
N HIS A 224 9.14 -7.46 -15.88
CA HIS A 224 9.95 -6.99 -14.76
C HIS A 224 9.75 -7.93 -13.58
N THR A 225 10.85 -8.43 -13.02
CA THR A 225 10.84 -9.27 -11.82
C THR A 225 10.92 -8.38 -10.58
N ILE A 226 9.98 -8.56 -9.64
CA ILE A 226 10.02 -7.88 -8.35
C ILE A 226 11.00 -8.61 -7.42
N PRO A 227 12.08 -7.95 -6.94
CA PRO A 227 13.02 -8.56 -6.01
C PRO A 227 12.35 -8.95 -4.69
N HIS A 228 12.93 -9.94 -4.00
CA HIS A 228 12.45 -10.43 -2.70
C HIS A 228 10.98 -10.90 -2.71
N TRP A 229 10.49 -11.39 -3.86
CA TRP A 229 9.08 -11.74 -4.04
C TRP A 229 8.52 -12.69 -2.98
N ARG A 230 9.22 -13.79 -2.71
CA ARG A 230 8.80 -14.75 -1.68
C ARG A 230 8.70 -14.11 -0.29
N ASN A 231 9.67 -13.28 0.08
CA ASN A 231 9.66 -12.56 1.35
C ASN A 231 8.44 -11.62 1.43
N MET A 232 8.10 -10.91 0.35
CA MET A 232 6.89 -10.08 0.29
C MET A 232 5.61 -10.89 0.47
N LEU A 233 5.51 -12.09 -0.12
CA LEU A 233 4.37 -12.99 0.08
C LEU A 233 4.26 -13.48 1.53
N GLU A 234 5.38 -13.84 2.15
CA GLU A 234 5.47 -14.26 3.56
C GLU A 234 5.07 -13.11 4.51
N MET A 235 5.58 -11.89 4.28
CA MET A 235 5.16 -10.69 5.02
C MET A 235 3.65 -10.47 4.90
N ALA A 236 3.11 -10.52 3.68
CA ALA A 236 1.69 -10.27 3.44
C ALA A 236 0.80 -11.31 4.15
N ALA A 237 1.13 -12.59 4.03
CA ALA A 237 0.39 -13.68 4.66
C ALA A 237 0.36 -13.58 6.20
N THR A 238 1.46 -13.12 6.81
CA THR A 238 1.60 -12.96 8.27
C THR A 238 0.55 -12.01 8.87
N PHE A 239 0.11 -10.98 8.12
CA PHE A 239 -0.87 -10.02 8.64
C PHE A 239 -2.25 -10.61 8.93
N TYR A 240 -2.58 -11.79 8.39
CA TYR A 240 -3.80 -12.50 8.80
C TYR A 240 -3.75 -12.87 10.29
N ASP A 241 -2.65 -13.49 10.72
CA ASP A 241 -2.50 -13.96 12.10
C ASP A 241 -2.31 -12.78 13.08
N VAL A 242 -1.61 -11.72 12.64
CA VAL A 242 -1.36 -10.50 13.43
C VAL A 242 -2.63 -9.67 13.65
N THR A 243 -3.48 -9.54 12.63
CA THR A 243 -4.66 -8.66 12.70
C THR A 243 -5.97 -9.39 12.98
N GLY A 244 -6.04 -10.70 12.68
CA GLY A 244 -7.28 -11.48 12.70
C GLY A 244 -8.29 -11.09 11.62
N LEU A 245 -7.89 -10.30 10.61
CA LEU A 245 -8.73 -9.88 9.49
C LEU A 245 -8.53 -10.85 8.32
N GLY A 246 -9.59 -11.60 7.96
CA GLY A 246 -9.52 -12.62 6.92
C GLY A 246 -9.56 -12.12 5.48
N TYR A 247 -9.73 -10.82 5.22
CA TYR A 247 -9.57 -10.23 3.89
C TYR A 247 -8.84 -8.89 3.97
N LEU A 248 -7.65 -8.80 3.40
CA LEU A 248 -6.75 -7.66 3.56
C LEU A 248 -6.15 -7.23 2.23
N GLY A 249 -5.90 -5.93 2.10
CA GLY A 249 -4.89 -5.42 1.19
C GLY A 249 -3.64 -5.10 1.98
N VAL A 250 -2.51 -5.65 1.56
CA VAL A 250 -1.19 -5.38 2.11
C VAL A 250 -0.40 -4.62 1.07
N ASP A 251 0.04 -3.42 1.40
CA ASP A 251 0.82 -2.59 0.49
C ASP A 251 2.25 -2.52 0.99
N LEU A 252 3.16 -3.06 0.18
CA LEU A 252 4.57 -3.16 0.47
C LEU A 252 5.36 -2.24 -0.46
N VAL A 253 6.48 -1.71 0.04
CA VAL A 253 7.45 -0.96 -0.75
C VAL A 253 8.80 -1.65 -0.68
N LEU A 254 9.63 -1.45 -1.70
CA LEU A 254 11.00 -1.93 -1.71
C LEU A 254 11.96 -0.77 -1.49
N ASP A 255 12.63 -0.77 -0.34
CA ASP A 255 13.69 0.18 -0.03
C ASP A 255 15.05 -0.36 -0.49
N LYS A 256 15.86 0.49 -1.10
CA LYS A 256 17.16 0.14 -1.66
C LYS A 256 18.18 -0.34 -0.63
N ASP A 257 18.08 0.14 0.61
CA ASP A 257 19.02 -0.15 1.70
C ASP A 257 18.41 -1.17 2.68
N LYS A 258 17.09 -1.12 2.85
CA LYS A 258 16.33 -1.79 3.91
C LYS A 258 15.51 -3.00 3.41
N GLY A 259 15.36 -3.20 2.10
CA GLY A 259 14.57 -4.29 1.53
C GLY A 259 13.07 -4.05 1.59
N PRO A 260 12.23 -5.11 1.54
CA PRO A 260 10.77 -4.99 1.61
C PRO A 260 10.30 -4.41 2.94
N MET A 261 9.36 -3.47 2.89
CA MET A 261 8.79 -2.81 4.08
C MET A 261 7.28 -2.67 3.93
N LEU A 262 6.54 -2.80 5.04
CA LEU A 262 5.11 -2.49 5.07
C LEU A 262 4.90 -0.97 4.98
N LEU A 263 4.07 -0.55 4.03
CA LEU A 263 3.63 0.84 3.88
C LEU A 263 2.25 1.07 4.50
N GLU A 264 1.25 0.26 4.12
CA GLU A 264 -0.11 0.34 4.65
C GLU A 264 -0.82 -1.03 4.64
N LEU A 265 -1.79 -1.19 5.56
CA LEU A 265 -2.78 -2.26 5.53
C LEU A 265 -4.16 -1.69 5.23
N ASN A 266 -5.02 -2.47 4.61
CA ASN A 266 -6.37 -2.06 4.28
C ASN A 266 -7.38 -3.18 4.54
N ALA A 267 -8.32 -2.95 5.45
CA ALA A 267 -9.43 -3.89 5.74
C ALA A 267 -10.48 -3.98 4.61
N ARG A 268 -10.44 -3.06 3.63
CA ARG A 268 -11.44 -2.90 2.56
C ARG A 268 -10.78 -2.58 1.21
N PRO A 269 -9.81 -3.40 0.76
CA PRO A 269 -9.03 -3.06 -0.42
C PRO A 269 -9.91 -3.08 -1.70
N GLY A 270 -9.54 -2.24 -2.65
CA GLY A 270 -10.20 -2.19 -3.97
C GLY A 270 -9.98 -3.47 -4.78
N ILE A 271 -10.86 -3.71 -5.75
CA ILE A 271 -10.87 -4.93 -6.58
C ILE A 271 -10.38 -4.71 -8.02
N SER A 272 -9.88 -3.51 -8.33
CA SER A 272 -9.32 -3.18 -9.66
C SER A 272 -8.08 -4.01 -10.00
N ILE A 273 -7.47 -4.64 -8.99
CA ILE A 273 -6.38 -5.62 -9.14
C ILE A 273 -6.75 -6.78 -10.08
N GLN A 274 -8.03 -7.14 -10.17
CA GLN A 274 -8.54 -8.14 -11.13
C GLN A 274 -8.36 -7.70 -12.58
N ILE A 275 -8.59 -6.41 -12.85
CA ILE A 275 -8.41 -5.82 -14.18
C ILE A 275 -6.93 -5.80 -14.52
N ALA A 276 -6.09 -5.40 -13.56
CA ALA A 276 -4.64 -5.37 -13.74
C ALA A 276 -4.06 -6.76 -14.00
N ASN A 277 -4.69 -7.85 -13.52
CA ASN A 277 -4.25 -9.23 -13.75
C ASN A 277 -5.04 -9.98 -14.83
N GLN A 278 -6.01 -9.35 -15.47
CA GLN A 278 -6.91 -9.98 -16.45
C GLN A 278 -7.60 -11.26 -15.94
N THR A 279 -7.79 -11.38 -14.63
CA THR A 279 -8.34 -12.58 -13.99
C THR A 279 -9.19 -12.24 -12.78
N GLY A 280 -10.21 -13.05 -12.53
CA GLY A 280 -11.16 -12.86 -11.45
C GLY A 280 -10.65 -13.38 -10.10
N LEU A 281 -10.99 -12.69 -9.02
CA LEU A 281 -10.63 -13.07 -7.65
C LEU A 281 -11.46 -14.26 -7.13
N LEU A 282 -12.69 -14.49 -7.60
CA LEU A 282 -13.58 -15.52 -7.04
C LEU A 282 -13.00 -16.92 -7.18
N GLU A 283 -12.38 -17.22 -8.32
CA GLU A 283 -11.78 -18.54 -8.53
C GLU A 283 -10.64 -18.78 -7.53
N ARG A 284 -9.80 -17.77 -7.30
CA ARG A 284 -8.69 -17.86 -6.37
C ARG A 284 -9.17 -18.04 -4.93
N THR A 285 -10.20 -17.29 -4.51
CA THR A 285 -10.77 -17.44 -3.17
C THR A 285 -11.46 -18.78 -2.96
N HIS A 286 -12.18 -19.31 -3.95
CA HIS A 286 -12.75 -20.66 -3.87
C HIS A 286 -11.67 -21.74 -3.78
N LYS A 287 -10.59 -21.60 -4.56
CA LYS A 287 -9.43 -22.51 -4.47
C LYS A 287 -8.80 -22.47 -3.07
N ILE A 288 -8.66 -21.28 -2.46
CA ILE A 288 -8.19 -21.13 -1.08
C ILE A 288 -9.11 -21.88 -0.12
N ASP A 289 -10.42 -21.63 -0.19
CA ASP A 289 -11.38 -22.27 0.72
C ASP A 289 -11.39 -23.80 0.60
N ALA A 290 -11.20 -24.34 -0.60
CA ALA A 290 -11.13 -25.79 -0.83
C ALA A 290 -9.87 -26.45 -0.23
N HIS A 291 -8.77 -25.70 -0.07
CA HIS A 291 -7.49 -26.22 0.42
C HIS A 291 -7.13 -25.76 1.83
N LEU A 292 -7.86 -24.81 2.41
CA LEU A 292 -7.51 -24.14 3.67
C LEU A 292 -7.25 -25.11 4.83
N GLN A 293 -7.99 -26.22 4.88
CA GLN A 293 -7.83 -27.27 5.88
C GLN A 293 -6.46 -27.98 5.85
N ASN A 294 -5.71 -27.85 4.76
CA ASN A 294 -4.38 -28.43 4.55
C ASN A 294 -3.26 -27.37 4.58
N LEU A 295 -3.58 -26.09 4.87
CA LEU A 295 -2.62 -24.98 4.86
C LEU A 295 -2.41 -24.47 6.29
N HIS A 296 -1.53 -25.13 7.04
CA HIS A 296 -1.33 -24.87 8.46
C HIS A 296 -0.22 -23.85 8.72
N THR A 297 0.83 -23.89 7.91
CA THR A 297 2.02 -23.07 8.08
C THR A 297 2.05 -21.91 7.09
N LEU A 298 2.84 -20.89 7.41
CA LEU A 298 3.11 -19.77 6.50
C LEU A 298 3.71 -20.25 5.17
N GLU A 299 4.65 -21.19 5.25
CA GLU A 299 5.32 -21.77 4.09
C GLU A 299 4.34 -22.51 3.18
N GLU A 300 3.45 -23.34 3.72
CA GLU A 300 2.41 -24.03 2.93
C GLU A 300 1.46 -23.04 2.24
N LYS A 301 1.04 -21.98 2.94
CA LYS A 301 0.16 -20.93 2.37
C LYS A 301 0.83 -20.21 1.20
N VAL A 302 2.12 -19.89 1.32
CA VAL A 302 2.90 -19.21 0.27
C VAL A 302 3.20 -20.16 -0.88
N ALA A 303 3.64 -21.39 -0.62
CA ALA A 303 3.87 -22.37 -1.68
C ALA A 303 2.58 -22.65 -2.48
N PHE A 304 1.45 -22.84 -1.79
CA PHE A 304 0.16 -23.03 -2.45
C PHE A 304 -0.20 -21.87 -3.37
N CYS A 305 0.01 -20.62 -2.96
CA CYS A 305 -0.33 -19.48 -3.81
C CYS A 305 0.61 -19.35 -5.03
N GLN A 306 1.90 -19.67 -4.87
CA GLN A 306 2.86 -19.70 -5.96
C GLN A 306 2.52 -20.79 -6.99
N ASP A 307 2.05 -21.95 -6.55
CA ASP A 307 1.71 -23.07 -7.44
C ASP A 307 0.33 -22.90 -8.10
N ALA A 308 -0.67 -22.43 -7.34
CA ALA A 308 -2.07 -22.45 -7.77
C ALA A 308 -2.49 -21.22 -8.61
N PHE A 309 -1.74 -20.11 -8.54
CA PHE A 309 -2.17 -18.80 -9.06
C PHE A 309 -1.23 -18.15 -10.09
N ASN A 310 -0.74 -18.96 -11.03
CA ASN A 310 -0.02 -18.51 -12.22
C ASN A 310 -0.93 -17.88 -13.28
#